data_AF-A0A2N5Z1L5-F1
#
_entry.id   AF-A0A2N5Z1L5-F1
#
_cell.length_a   1.000
_cell.length_b   1.000
_cell.length_c   1.000
_cell.angle_alpha   90.00
_cell.angle_beta   90.00
_cell.angle_gamma   90.00
#
_symmetry.space_group_name_H-M   'P 1'
#
loop_
_entity.id
_entity.type
_entity.pdbx_description
1 polymer ?
#
loop_
_entity_poly.entity_id
_entity_poly.type
_entity_poly.pdbx_seq_one_letter_code
_entity_poly.pdbx_strand_id
1 'polypeptide(L)'
;MKEKEAYVDFEPQQLIMYVEKEDGTFGPIQTGSYISKNYLDDFWEKTIKLRNSLLEKLKKNEITAIYFYKTIHDFNDVELSRRTKIPVRKVKQHQKVDRFKTAKLADLQKYAYAFDIPVSNLLQAIVVEDNEKKADSDKSKQPIIVKQTRTENPFVVITKIELNK
;
A
#
# COMPACT_ATOMS: atom_id res chain seq x y z
N MET A 1 -11.82 6.25 -32.00
CA MET A 1 -10.35 6.30 -31.98
C MET A 1 -9.87 5.55 -33.20
N LYS A 2 -9.11 6.21 -34.10
CA LYS A 2 -8.62 5.57 -35.32
C LYS A 2 -7.31 4.82 -35.00
N GLU A 3 -7.06 3.71 -35.66
CA GLU A 3 -5.91 2.80 -35.41
C GLU A 3 -4.54 3.51 -35.40
N LYS A 4 -4.43 4.62 -36.15
CA LYS A 4 -3.23 5.46 -36.24
C LYS A 4 -2.95 6.33 -35.02
N GLU A 5 -3.95 6.51 -34.14
CA GLU A 5 -3.85 7.34 -32.92
C GLU A 5 -3.40 6.52 -31.69
N ALA A 6 -3.31 5.19 -31.82
CA ALA A 6 -2.87 4.27 -30.77
C ALA A 6 -1.36 3.95 -30.83
N TYR A 7 -0.66 4.37 -31.88
CA TYR A 7 0.79 4.20 -32.00
C TYR A 7 1.50 5.34 -31.28
N VAL A 8 1.95 5.06 -30.06
CA VAL A 8 2.93 5.90 -29.34
C VAL A 8 4.30 5.30 -29.62
N ASP A 9 5.19 6.10 -30.19
CA ASP A 9 6.60 5.74 -30.38
C ASP A 9 7.27 5.69 -29.01
N PHE A 10 7.31 4.50 -28.41
CA PHE A 10 7.89 4.24 -27.11
C PHE A 10 9.04 3.27 -27.31
N GLU A 11 10.28 3.65 -26.98
CA GLU A 11 11.37 2.68 -26.92
C GLU A 11 11.05 1.66 -25.82
N PRO A 12 10.72 0.41 -26.15
CA PRO A 12 10.39 -0.56 -25.13
C PRO A 12 11.67 -0.83 -24.33
N GLN A 13 11.68 -0.42 -23.06
CA GLN A 13 12.74 -0.82 -22.12
C GLN A 13 12.69 -2.34 -21.97
N GLN A 14 13.48 -3.04 -22.77
CA GLN A 14 13.60 -4.50 -22.70
C GLN A 14 14.64 -4.86 -21.65
N LEU A 15 14.20 -5.48 -20.55
CA LEU A 15 15.11 -6.19 -19.67
C LEU A 15 15.62 -7.45 -20.39
N ILE A 16 16.90 -7.46 -20.73
CA ILE A 16 17.59 -8.65 -21.25
C ILE A 16 18.32 -9.29 -20.08
N MET A 17 17.91 -10.50 -19.70
CA MET A 17 18.63 -11.30 -18.70
C MET A 17 19.36 -12.43 -19.41
N TYR A 18 20.60 -12.69 -19.00
CA TYR A 18 21.36 -13.85 -19.45
C TYR A 18 21.12 -15.02 -18.49
N VAL A 19 20.59 -16.12 -19.00
CA VAL A 19 20.30 -17.33 -18.22
C VAL A 19 21.03 -18.51 -18.85
N GLU A 20 21.50 -19.44 -18.02
CA GLU A 20 22.10 -20.71 -18.43
C GLU A 20 21.01 -21.62 -19.01
N LYS A 21 21.22 -22.08 -20.24
CA LYS A 21 20.35 -23.01 -20.96
C LYS A 21 20.70 -24.46 -20.58
N GLU A 22 19.83 -25.39 -20.94
CA GLU A 22 20.00 -26.82 -20.67
C GLU A 22 21.25 -27.43 -21.31
N ASP A 23 21.81 -26.76 -22.34
CA ASP A 23 23.07 -27.13 -22.99
C ASP A 23 24.32 -26.51 -22.33
N GLY A 24 24.17 -25.84 -21.18
CA GLY A 24 25.24 -25.17 -20.45
C GLY A 24 25.69 -23.84 -21.06
N THR A 25 25.01 -23.35 -22.12
CA THR A 25 25.32 -22.06 -22.74
C THR A 25 24.51 -20.93 -22.11
N PHE A 26 25.10 -19.73 -21.97
CA PHE A 26 24.38 -18.55 -21.50
C PHE A 26 23.78 -17.80 -22.70
N GLY A 27 22.47 -17.53 -22.65
CA GLY A 27 21.79 -16.80 -23.72
C GLY A 27 20.86 -15.70 -23.19
N PRO A 28 20.64 -14.63 -23.97
CA PRO A 28 19.69 -13.60 -23.62
C PRO A 28 18.26 -14.13 -23.73
N ILE A 29 17.44 -13.90 -22.71
CA ILE A 29 16.00 -14.12 -22.76
C ILE A 29 15.28 -12.79 -22.51
N GLN A 30 14.32 -12.46 -23.38
CA GLN A 30 13.48 -11.27 -23.25
C GLN A 30 12.42 -11.53 -22.17
N THR A 31 12.62 -10.99 -20.96
CA THR A 31 11.87 -11.38 -19.76
C THR A 31 10.68 -10.50 -19.40
N GLY A 32 10.52 -9.34 -20.04
CA GLY A 32 9.44 -8.38 -19.68
C GLY A 32 8.04 -9.00 -19.69
N SER A 33 7.76 -9.90 -20.65
CA SER A 33 6.47 -10.58 -20.78
C SER A 33 6.33 -11.81 -19.88
N TYR A 34 7.43 -12.48 -19.51
CA TYR A 34 7.42 -13.68 -18.67
C TYR A 34 7.27 -13.36 -17.18
N ILE A 35 7.96 -12.32 -16.70
CA ILE A 35 7.83 -11.85 -15.31
C ILE A 35 6.41 -11.34 -15.07
N SER A 36 5.90 -10.53 -16.01
CA SER A 36 4.56 -9.97 -15.93
C SER A 36 3.47 -11.06 -15.90
N LYS A 37 3.59 -12.08 -16.76
CA LYS A 37 2.59 -13.16 -16.84
C LYS A 37 2.59 -14.11 -15.63
N ASN A 38 3.75 -14.37 -15.02
CA ASN A 38 3.86 -15.42 -14.00
C ASN A 38 4.01 -14.91 -12.56
N TYR A 39 4.43 -13.65 -12.35
CA TYR A 39 4.78 -13.16 -11.02
C TYR A 39 3.98 -11.93 -10.57
N LEU A 40 3.21 -11.28 -11.45
CA LEU A 40 2.38 -10.13 -11.03
C LEU A 40 1.28 -10.57 -10.06
N ASP A 41 0.58 -11.66 -10.35
CA ASP A 41 -0.50 -12.16 -9.48
C ASP A 41 0.05 -12.59 -8.11
N ASP A 42 1.16 -13.32 -8.09
CA ASP A 42 1.85 -13.71 -6.86
C ASP A 42 2.37 -12.48 -6.07
N PHE A 43 2.86 -11.45 -6.76
CA PHE A 43 3.25 -10.19 -6.15
C PHE A 43 2.05 -9.48 -5.50
N TRP A 44 0.91 -9.39 -6.18
CA TRP A 44 -0.30 -8.78 -5.63
C TRP A 44 -0.83 -9.56 -4.43
N GLU A 45 -0.88 -10.90 -4.53
CA GLU A 45 -1.27 -11.74 -3.41
C GLU A 45 -0.37 -11.54 -2.19
N LYS A 46 0.94 -11.53 -2.38
CA LYS A 46 1.92 -11.30 -1.32
C LYS A 46 1.77 -9.91 -0.72
N THR A 47 1.53 -8.91 -1.54
CA THR A 47 1.32 -7.52 -1.10
C THR A 47 0.04 -7.40 -0.25
N ILE A 48 -1.05 -8.05 -0.66
CA ILE A 48 -2.29 -8.11 0.11
C ILE A 48 -2.08 -8.83 1.45
N LYS A 49 -1.42 -10.00 1.42
CA LYS A 49 -1.09 -10.77 2.64
C LYS A 49 -0.22 -9.95 3.60
N LEU A 50 0.79 -9.26 3.09
CA LEU A 50 1.65 -8.36 3.86
C LEU A 50 0.84 -7.22 4.49
N ARG A 51 0.02 -6.53 3.68
CA ARG A 51 -0.83 -5.43 4.16
C ARG A 51 -1.76 -5.89 5.26
N ASN A 52 -2.44 -7.02 5.10
CA ASN A 52 -3.34 -7.57 6.10
C ASN A 52 -2.60 -7.96 7.39
N SER A 53 -1.43 -8.59 7.27
CA SER A 53 -0.58 -8.91 8.42
C SER A 53 -0.17 -7.65 9.19
N LEU A 54 0.28 -6.61 8.50
CA LEU A 54 0.65 -5.34 9.12
C LEU A 54 -0.56 -4.64 9.75
N LEU A 55 -1.73 -4.72 9.13
CA LEU A 55 -2.95 -4.12 9.65
C LEU A 55 -3.36 -4.78 10.98
N GLU A 56 -3.27 -6.11 11.09
CA GLU A 56 -3.49 -6.81 12.37
C GLU A 56 -2.48 -6.38 13.45
N LYS A 57 -1.20 -6.25 13.10
CA LYS A 57 -0.18 -5.73 14.03
C LYS A 57 -0.46 -4.29 14.45
N LEU A 58 -0.97 -3.46 13.53
CA LEU A 58 -1.33 -2.09 13.80
C LEU A 58 -2.51 -2.01 14.78
N LYS A 59 -3.54 -2.87 14.61
CA LYS A 59 -4.68 -2.96 15.53
C LYS A 59 -4.26 -3.35 16.95
N LYS A 60 -3.30 -4.27 17.08
CA LYS A 60 -2.76 -4.78 18.35
C LYS A 60 -1.74 -3.85 19.02
N ASN A 61 -1.50 -2.67 18.46
CA ASN A 61 -0.51 -1.72 18.95
C ASN A 61 0.94 -2.26 18.94
N GLU A 62 1.27 -3.22 18.08
CA GLU A 62 2.63 -3.76 17.93
C GLU A 62 3.50 -2.87 17.05
N ILE A 63 2.87 -2.19 16.10
CA ILE A 63 3.50 -1.25 15.17
C ILE A 63 2.75 0.09 15.16
N THR A 64 3.41 1.11 14.61
CA THR A 64 2.83 2.44 14.42
C THR A 64 2.35 2.63 12.98
N ALA A 65 1.47 3.61 12.76
CA ALA A 65 1.02 3.94 11.41
C ALA A 65 2.17 4.36 10.48
N ILE A 66 3.20 5.03 11.02
CA ILE A 66 4.38 5.41 10.24
C ILE A 66 5.15 4.17 9.78
N TYR A 67 5.30 3.17 10.65
CA TYR A 67 5.93 1.90 10.27
C TYR A 67 5.09 1.15 9.22
N PHE A 68 3.77 1.11 9.40
CA PHE A 68 2.83 0.50 8.46
C PHE A 68 2.98 1.09 7.05
N TYR A 69 2.84 2.40 6.90
CA TYR A 69 2.91 3.05 5.59
C TYR A 69 4.32 3.04 5.01
N LYS A 70 5.37 3.24 5.83
CA LYS A 70 6.75 3.09 5.37
C LYS A 70 6.98 1.72 4.72
N THR A 71 6.46 0.66 5.32
CA THR A 71 6.66 -0.72 4.83
C THR A 71 5.88 -0.97 3.55
N ILE A 72 4.63 -0.48 3.45
CA ILE A 72 3.80 -0.66 2.25
C ILE A 72 4.35 0.13 1.05
N HIS A 73 4.88 1.32 1.29
CA HIS A 73 5.51 2.15 0.26
C HIS A 73 6.99 1.81 0.02
N ASP A 74 7.50 0.77 0.69
CA ASP A 74 8.90 0.31 0.61
C ASP A 74 9.94 1.43 0.79
N PHE A 75 9.68 2.37 1.71
CA PHE A 75 10.63 3.44 2.02
C PHE A 75 11.65 3.00 3.05
N ASN A 76 12.92 3.32 2.81
CA ASN A 76 13.92 3.25 3.88
C ASN A 76 13.86 4.50 4.79
N ASP A 77 14.49 4.42 5.98
CA ASP A 77 14.44 5.52 6.96
C ASP A 77 15.06 6.84 6.44
N VAL A 78 16.06 6.73 5.56
CA VAL A 78 16.80 7.88 5.01
C VAL A 78 15.98 8.57 3.92
N GLU A 79 15.35 7.80 3.04
CA GLU A 79 14.43 8.28 2.01
C GLU A 79 13.21 8.94 2.63
N LEU A 80 12.60 8.29 3.63
CA LEU A 80 11.46 8.86 4.32
C LEU A 80 11.87 10.17 5.03
N SER A 81 13.04 10.20 5.65
CA SER A 81 13.60 11.42 6.25
C SER A 81 13.79 12.55 5.24
N ARG A 82 14.35 12.25 4.06
CA ARG A 82 14.57 13.23 2.99
C ARG A 82 13.26 13.76 2.42
N ARG A 83 12.30 12.89 2.12
CA ARG A 83 10.97 13.24 1.58
C ARG A 83 10.17 14.11 2.55
N THR A 84 10.21 13.77 3.84
CA THR A 84 9.44 14.47 4.88
C THR A 84 10.17 15.69 5.46
N LYS A 85 11.48 15.84 5.21
CA LYS A 85 12.36 16.80 5.91
C LYS A 85 12.32 16.63 7.44
N ILE A 86 12.12 15.40 7.92
CA ILE A 86 12.16 15.04 9.34
C ILE A 86 13.48 14.34 9.61
N PRO A 87 14.24 14.67 10.67
CA PRO A 87 15.50 14.00 10.96
C PRO A 87 15.35 12.48 11.10
N VAL A 88 16.29 11.71 10.54
CA VAL A 88 16.29 10.23 10.57
C VAL A 88 16.06 9.69 11.99
N ARG A 89 16.71 10.29 12.99
CA ARG A 89 16.52 9.92 14.41
C ARG A 89 15.05 9.98 14.82
N LYS A 90 14.34 11.04 14.42
CA LYS A 90 12.93 11.26 14.74
C LYS A 90 12.03 10.32 13.94
N VAL A 91 12.35 10.06 12.68
CA VAL A 91 11.69 9.02 11.87
C VAL A 91 11.77 7.65 12.54
N LYS A 92 12.95 7.25 13.01
CA LYS A 92 13.14 5.99 13.76
C LYS A 92 12.38 5.96 15.08
N GLN A 93 12.29 7.10 15.77
CA GLN A 93 11.52 7.21 17.01
C GLN A 93 10.03 7.06 16.75
N HIS A 94 9.48 7.78 15.78
CA HIS A 94 8.04 7.72 15.50
C HIS A 94 7.57 6.37 14.96
N GLN A 95 8.47 5.52 14.47
CA GLN A 95 8.14 4.13 14.14
C GLN A 95 7.90 3.25 15.37
N LYS A 96 8.37 3.65 16.56
CA LYS A 96 8.22 2.91 17.82
C LYS A 96 6.98 3.35 18.57
N VAL A 97 6.21 2.38 19.07
CA VAL A 97 4.93 2.57 19.76
C VAL A 97 5.04 3.57 20.93
N ASP A 98 6.02 3.38 21.83
CA ASP A 98 6.21 4.23 23.01
C ASP A 98 6.52 5.70 22.71
N ARG A 99 7.08 5.94 21.52
CA ARG A 99 7.56 7.26 21.09
C ARG A 99 6.59 7.92 20.11
N PHE A 100 5.72 7.17 19.45
CA PHE A 100 4.72 7.71 18.53
C PHE A 100 3.79 8.74 19.17
N LYS A 101 3.46 8.57 20.46
CA LYS A 101 2.69 9.56 21.25
C LYS A 101 3.28 10.97 21.29
N THR A 102 4.57 11.12 20.98
CA THR A 102 5.27 12.41 20.94
C THR A 102 5.28 13.05 19.55
N ALA A 103 4.76 12.35 18.53
CA ALA A 103 4.66 12.88 17.17
C ALA A 103 3.71 14.07 17.14
N LYS A 104 4.18 15.20 16.59
CA LYS A 104 3.35 16.40 16.45
C LYS A 104 2.51 16.30 15.19
N LEU A 105 1.38 17.00 15.15
CA LEU A 105 0.53 17.09 13.96
C LEU A 105 1.32 17.56 12.72
N ALA A 106 2.24 18.52 12.89
CA ALA A 106 3.11 18.99 11.81
C ALA A 106 4.03 17.89 11.24
N ASP A 107 4.44 16.92 12.07
CA ASP A 107 5.20 15.76 11.58
C ASP A 107 4.28 14.77 10.85
N LEU A 108 3.08 14.52 11.39
CA LEU A 108 2.09 13.63 10.78
C LEU A 108 1.65 14.15 9.40
N GLN A 109 1.47 15.46 9.24
CA GLN A 109 1.19 16.08 7.94
C GLN A 109 2.29 15.81 6.91
N LYS A 110 3.55 15.90 7.31
CA LYS A 110 4.70 15.62 6.43
C LYS A 110 4.75 14.15 6.02
N TYR A 111 4.49 13.23 6.96
CA TYR A 111 4.39 11.80 6.64
C TYR A 111 3.24 11.51 5.69
N ALA A 112 2.05 12.05 5.98
CA ALA A 112 0.86 11.86 5.15
C ALA A 112 1.11 12.33 3.71
N TYR A 113 1.75 13.50 3.55
CA TYR A 113 2.18 13.99 2.24
C TYR A 113 3.19 13.06 1.55
N ALA A 114 4.18 12.53 2.28
CA ALA A 114 5.17 11.62 1.70
C ALA A 114 4.59 10.24 1.32
N PHE A 115 3.53 9.80 2.01
CA PHE A 115 2.81 8.55 1.72
C PHE A 115 1.65 8.73 0.74
N ASP A 116 1.36 9.96 0.31
CA ASP A 116 0.22 10.30 -0.56
C ASP A 116 -1.13 9.84 0.03
N ILE A 117 -1.36 10.15 1.30
CA ILE A 117 -2.60 9.84 2.02
C ILE A 117 -3.13 11.05 2.80
N PRO A 118 -4.44 11.12 3.10
CA PRO A 118 -4.97 12.03 4.10
C PRO A 118 -4.35 11.79 5.49
N VAL A 119 -4.11 12.85 6.26
CA VAL A 119 -3.55 12.75 7.62
C VAL A 119 -4.40 11.85 8.52
N SER A 120 -5.71 11.88 8.35
CA SER A 120 -6.64 11.03 9.12
C SER A 120 -6.35 9.54 8.91
N ASN A 121 -5.86 9.12 7.74
CA ASN A 121 -5.53 7.72 7.44
C ASN A 121 -4.33 7.21 8.25
N LEU A 122 -3.52 8.09 8.85
CA LEU A 122 -2.52 7.67 9.85
C LEU A 122 -3.15 7.23 11.18
N LEU A 123 -4.40 7.60 11.44
CA LEU A 123 -5.12 7.34 12.69
C LEU A 123 -6.41 6.52 12.46
N GLN A 124 -6.75 6.23 11.20
CA GLN A 124 -7.93 5.45 10.85
C GLN A 124 -7.61 4.45 9.74
N ALA A 125 -8.05 3.21 9.91
CA ALA A 125 -8.07 2.20 8.85
C ALA A 125 -9.48 2.14 8.25
N ILE A 126 -9.62 2.48 6.96
CA ILE A 126 -10.91 2.41 6.26
C ILE A 126 -11.04 1.02 5.63
N VAL A 127 -12.12 0.31 5.98
CA VAL A 127 -12.48 -0.99 5.41
C VAL A 127 -13.81 -0.82 4.70
N VAL A 128 -13.80 -1.05 3.39
CA VAL A 128 -15.00 -1.08 2.55
C VAL A 128 -15.34 -2.55 2.33
N GLU A 129 -16.53 -2.98 2.74
CA GLU A 129 -17.03 -4.31 2.37
C GLU A 129 -17.69 -4.21 0.99
N ASP A 130 -16.93 -4.55 -0.04
CA ASP A 130 -17.47 -4.65 -1.40
C ASP A 130 -18.22 -5.98 -1.58
N ASN A 131 -19.52 -5.89 -1.83
CA ASN A 131 -20.35 -7.02 -2.24
C ASN A 131 -20.32 -7.17 -3.77
N GLU A 132 -19.15 -7.30 -4.38
CA GLU A 132 -19.00 -7.42 -5.85
C GLU A 132 -19.63 -8.69 -6.46
N LYS A 133 -20.20 -9.59 -5.64
CA LYS A 133 -20.88 -10.81 -6.11
C LYS A 133 -22.38 -10.64 -6.42
N LYS A 134 -22.97 -9.45 -6.29
CA LYS A 134 -24.37 -9.23 -6.68
C LYS A 134 -24.44 -8.60 -8.06
N ALA A 135 -24.40 -9.46 -9.08
CA ALA A 135 -24.78 -9.11 -10.44
C ALA A 135 -26.22 -8.56 -10.43
N ASP A 136 -26.37 -7.38 -11.03
CA ASP A 136 -27.57 -6.84 -11.67
C ASP A 136 -28.92 -7.35 -11.16
N SER A 137 -29.34 -6.90 -9.98
CA SER A 137 -30.77 -6.66 -9.74
C SER A 137 -30.95 -5.45 -8.82
N ASP A 138 -31.61 -4.43 -9.36
CA ASP A 138 -32.24 -3.29 -8.70
C ASP A 138 -31.43 -2.57 -7.61
N LYS A 139 -30.57 -1.63 -8.04
CA LYS A 139 -29.99 -0.58 -7.18
C LYS A 139 -31.07 0.43 -6.75
N SER A 140 -31.98 -0.01 -5.89
CA SER A 140 -32.61 0.90 -4.92
C SER A 140 -31.53 1.38 -3.95
N LYS A 141 -31.55 2.67 -3.62
CA LYS A 141 -30.56 3.38 -2.79
C LYS A 141 -30.52 2.80 -1.37
N GLN A 142 -29.80 1.69 -1.17
CA GLN A 142 -29.53 1.20 0.18
C GLN A 142 -28.68 2.24 0.92
N PRO A 143 -29.08 2.68 2.11
CA PRO A 143 -28.33 3.69 2.85
C PRO A 143 -26.97 3.12 3.24
N ILE A 144 -25.92 3.91 3.02
CA ILE A 144 -24.56 3.58 3.43
C ILE A 144 -24.45 3.82 4.93
N ILE A 145 -23.98 2.82 5.68
CA ILE A 145 -23.72 2.92 7.12
C ILE A 145 -22.22 2.99 7.35
N VAL A 146 -21.78 3.98 8.12
CA VAL A 146 -20.39 4.12 8.57
C VAL A 146 -20.34 3.78 10.05
N LYS A 147 -19.60 2.72 10.42
CA LYS A 147 -19.34 2.32 11.81
C LYS A 147 -17.88 2.56 12.16
N GLN A 148 -17.62 3.15 13.31
CA GLN A 148 -16.27 3.30 13.84
C GLN A 148 -16.07 2.41 15.07
N THR A 149 -15.04 1.58 15.05
CA THR A 149 -14.66 0.71 16.17
C THR A 149 -13.28 1.07 16.67
N ARG A 150 -13.14 1.12 18.00
CA ARG A 150 -11.83 1.28 18.66
C ARG A 150 -11.03 0.00 18.54
N THR A 151 -9.71 0.13 18.43
CA THR A 151 -8.77 -0.99 18.44
C THR A 151 -8.02 -1.03 19.76
N GLU A 152 -7.19 -2.06 19.96
CA GLU A 152 -6.26 -2.11 21.10
C GLU A 152 -5.19 -1.01 20.99
N ASN A 153 -4.90 -0.55 19.77
CA ASN A 153 -4.08 0.63 19.52
C ASN A 153 -4.83 1.92 19.87
N PRO A 154 -4.36 2.69 20.86
CA PRO A 154 -5.05 3.89 21.33
C PRO A 154 -5.08 5.01 20.28
N PHE A 155 -4.27 4.92 19.23
CA PHE A 155 -4.18 5.93 18.18
C PHE A 155 -4.95 5.57 16.91
N VAL A 156 -5.46 4.34 16.79
CA VAL A 156 -6.06 3.84 15.54
C VAL A 156 -7.50 3.39 15.75
N VAL A 157 -8.39 3.86 14.87
CA VAL A 157 -9.77 3.40 14.77
C VAL A 157 -10.01 2.69 13.44
N ILE A 158 -10.92 1.72 13.42
CA ILE A 158 -11.37 1.11 12.17
C ILE A 158 -12.67 1.79 11.77
N THR A 159 -12.72 2.34 10.56
CA THR A 159 -13.93 2.89 9.96
C THR A 159 -14.44 1.89 8.92
N LYS A 160 -15.53 1.20 9.23
CA LYS A 160 -16.15 0.22 8.36
C LYS A 160 -17.32 0.86 7.62
N ILE A 161 -17.31 0.75 6.30
CA ILE A 161 -18.37 1.26 5.42
C ILE A 161 -19.12 0.05 4.87
N GLU A 162 -20.40 -0.07 5.22
CA GLU A 162 -21.27 -1.19 4.85
C GLU A 162 -22.55 -0.66 4.18
N LEU A 163 -23.13 -1.45 3.27
CA LEU A 163 -24.51 -1.22 2.81
C LEU A 163 -25.48 -1.73 3.88
N ASN A 164 -26.50 -0.93 4.21
CA ASN A 164 -27.57 -1.38 5.09
C ASN A 164 -28.29 -2.58 4.45
N LYS A 165 -28.32 -3.72 5.15
CA LYS A 165 -28.99 -4.95 4.70
C LYS A 165 -30.50 -4.87 4.87
#